data_AF-C2KVF0-F1
#
_entry.id   AF-C2KVF0-F1
#
_cell.length_a   1.000
_cell.length_b   1.000
_cell.length_c   1.000
_cell.angle_alpha   90.00
_cell.angle_beta   90.00
_cell.angle_gamma   90.00
#
_symmetry.space_group_name_H-M   'P 1'
#
loop_
_entity.id
_entity.type
_entity.pdbx_description
1 polymer ?
#
loop_
_entity_poly.entity_id
_entity_poly.type
_entity_poly.pdbx_seq_one_letter_code
_entity_poly.pdbx_strand_id
1 'polypeptide(L)'
;MLKIAKFGGSSCASGEQFRKVKEIVMEDRDRHYIVVSAPGKRNDKDTKVTDLLLSLYDAVQNKSGAEEILEKIKNRFRDIISDLDLSISLEADFQEIYEKLLAGESRDYAASRGEYLNAKCMADFLGFPFVDAKDMIFFLEDGSCDFEKTEMMSREVLKDLDYAVIPGFYGANGEGATITFSRGGSDVTGSLIAAAVHADLYENWTDVSGFLVADPRIVKNPEVIDYITYRELRELSYMGAGVLHEDAIFPVRKEGIPIQIKNTNAPQDHGTMIVANTLKKPRFIITGIAGKKNFCSINIEKAMMNAEIGFIRKVLSVIEENGISVEHTPSGIDTLTLFIHQEELESHEQKVLQGIQRAVNPDLIELEADLSLIAVVGRGMKSSRGVAGRIFSALAHEYINIKMIDQGSSEYNIIIGVKNEDFNAAIKAIYNMFVLSV
;
A
#
# COMPACT_ATOMS: atom_id res chain seq x y z
N MET A 1 22.13 -13.15 10.44
CA MET A 1 20.68 -13.25 10.16
C MET A 1 20.49 -13.00 8.67
N LEU A 2 19.51 -13.60 8.03
CA LEU A 2 19.21 -13.33 6.63
C LEU A 2 18.21 -12.17 6.52
N LYS A 3 18.62 -11.02 5.98
CA LYS A 3 17.76 -9.86 5.77
C LYS A 3 17.57 -9.55 4.30
N ILE A 4 16.36 -9.14 3.96
CA ILE A 4 16.01 -8.55 2.68
C ILE A 4 15.87 -7.05 2.87
N ALA A 5 16.46 -6.23 2.00
CA ALA A 5 16.28 -4.79 2.04
C ALA A 5 15.68 -4.30 0.73
N LYS A 6 14.46 -3.75 0.79
CA LYS A 6 13.83 -3.10 -0.35
C LYS A 6 13.97 -1.60 -0.25
N PHE A 7 14.40 -0.93 -1.33
CA PHE A 7 14.51 0.52 -1.41
C PHE A 7 13.48 1.10 -2.39
N GLY A 8 12.69 2.05 -1.90
CA GLY A 8 11.68 2.76 -2.70
C GLY A 8 12.26 3.72 -3.74
N GLY A 9 11.41 4.22 -4.64
CA GLY A 9 11.86 5.07 -5.74
C GLY A 9 12.52 6.38 -5.29
N SER A 10 12.05 7.00 -4.19
CA SER A 10 12.69 8.19 -3.61
C SER A 10 14.08 7.89 -3.06
N SER A 11 14.28 6.68 -2.52
CA SER A 11 15.59 6.17 -2.06
C SER A 11 16.53 5.78 -3.20
N CYS A 12 16.05 5.77 -4.45
CA CYS A 12 16.81 5.44 -5.65
C CYS A 12 16.79 6.58 -6.68
N ALA A 13 16.45 7.81 -6.28
CA ALA A 13 16.16 8.88 -7.23
C ALA A 13 17.39 9.50 -7.90
N SER A 14 18.57 9.43 -7.27
CA SER A 14 19.80 10.10 -7.71
C SER A 14 21.06 9.38 -7.23
N GLY A 15 22.23 9.76 -7.76
CA GLY A 15 23.53 9.26 -7.28
C GLY A 15 23.76 9.50 -5.78
N GLU A 16 23.30 10.63 -5.23
CA GLU A 16 23.37 10.88 -3.77
C GLU A 16 22.59 9.82 -2.98
N GLN A 17 21.37 9.49 -3.42
CA GLN A 17 20.55 8.49 -2.76
C GLN A 17 21.15 7.09 -2.88
N PHE A 18 21.73 6.75 -4.03
CA PHE A 18 22.50 5.52 -4.20
C PHE A 18 23.65 5.39 -3.18
N ARG A 19 24.41 6.47 -2.91
CA ARG A 19 25.47 6.44 -1.90
C ARG A 19 24.92 6.11 -0.51
N LYS A 20 23.79 6.70 -0.12
CA LYS A 20 23.10 6.36 1.15
C LYS A 20 22.67 4.90 1.18
N VAL A 21 22.10 4.39 0.08
CA VAL A 21 21.72 2.97 -0.04
C VAL A 21 22.95 2.07 0.14
N LYS A 22 24.08 2.38 -0.50
CA LYS A 22 25.32 1.60 -0.35
C LYS A 22 25.86 1.64 1.07
N GLU A 23 25.87 2.80 1.72
CA GLU A 23 26.27 2.92 3.13
C GLU A 23 25.39 2.04 4.02
N ILE A 24 24.08 2.11 3.85
CA ILE A 24 23.12 1.26 4.57
C ILE A 24 23.42 -0.22 4.29
N VAL A 25 23.46 -0.65 3.04
CA VAL A 25 23.67 -2.07 2.69
C VAL A 25 25.00 -2.59 3.25
N MET A 26 26.07 -1.81 3.16
CA MET A 26 27.41 -2.24 3.57
C MET A 26 27.66 -2.16 5.08
N GLU A 27 26.87 -1.37 5.83
CA GLU A 27 26.95 -1.30 7.30
C GLU A 27 26.53 -2.62 7.96
N ASP A 28 25.67 -3.41 7.30
CA ASP A 28 25.13 -4.65 7.84
C ASP A 28 25.22 -5.79 6.82
N ARG A 29 26.18 -6.70 7.06
CA ARG A 29 26.44 -7.86 6.18
C ARG A 29 25.29 -8.86 6.13
N ASP A 30 24.35 -8.78 7.07
CA ASP A 30 23.13 -9.58 7.08
C ASP A 30 22.11 -9.14 6.00
N ARG A 31 22.36 -8.04 5.26
CA ARG A 31 21.55 -7.60 4.11
C ARG A 31 22.01 -8.32 2.84
N HIS A 32 21.50 -9.52 2.61
CA HIS A 32 21.92 -10.38 1.50
C HIS A 32 21.27 -9.97 0.16
N TYR A 33 19.95 -9.80 0.15
CA TYR A 33 19.20 -9.56 -1.09
C TYR A 33 18.58 -8.16 -1.08
N ILE A 34 18.88 -7.39 -2.12
CA ILE A 34 18.50 -5.99 -2.26
C ILE A 34 17.46 -5.86 -3.37
N VAL A 35 16.27 -5.37 -3.04
CA VAL A 35 15.21 -5.09 -4.02
C VAL A 35 15.15 -3.59 -4.28
N VAL A 36 15.15 -3.17 -5.55
CA VAL A 36 15.09 -1.74 -5.88
C VAL A 36 13.91 -1.40 -6.78
N SER A 37 13.28 -0.25 -6.51
CA SER A 37 12.31 0.38 -7.40
C SER A 37 12.99 1.20 -8.51
N ALA A 38 12.24 1.59 -9.55
CA ALA A 38 12.70 2.58 -10.52
C ALA A 38 13.03 3.93 -9.85
N PRO A 39 13.90 4.76 -10.45
CA PRO A 39 14.19 6.08 -9.92
C PRO A 39 12.92 6.93 -9.79
N GLY A 40 12.68 7.43 -8.59
CA GLY A 40 11.61 8.36 -8.28
C GLY A 40 11.87 9.76 -8.82
N LYS A 41 11.00 10.70 -8.44
CA LYS A 41 11.20 12.12 -8.73
C LYS A 41 12.36 12.67 -7.90
N ARG A 42 13.23 13.51 -8.49
CA ARG A 42 14.24 14.28 -7.73
C ARG A 42 13.64 15.45 -6.98
N ASN A 43 12.54 16.00 -7.50
CA ASN A 43 11.80 17.13 -6.95
C ASN A 43 10.37 17.13 -7.52
N ASP A 44 9.50 17.99 -7.01
CA ASP A 44 8.07 18.01 -7.39
C ASP A 44 7.79 18.26 -8.87
N LYS A 45 8.72 18.90 -9.59
CA LYS A 45 8.62 19.23 -11.02
C LYS A 45 9.19 18.14 -11.93
N ASP A 46 9.85 17.14 -11.37
CA ASP A 46 10.49 16.05 -12.11
C ASP A 46 9.49 14.96 -12.47
N THR A 47 9.75 14.24 -13.56
CA THR A 47 8.91 13.13 -14.01
C THR A 47 9.50 11.82 -13.54
N LYS A 48 8.66 10.89 -13.08
CA LYS A 48 9.11 9.54 -12.70
C LYS A 48 9.57 8.78 -13.95
N VAL A 49 10.62 7.97 -13.82
CA VAL A 49 11.16 7.18 -14.95
C VAL A 49 10.11 6.23 -15.52
N THR A 50 9.29 5.59 -14.68
CA THR A 50 8.19 4.74 -15.12
C THR A 50 7.19 5.48 -16.00
N ASP A 51 6.84 6.72 -15.67
CA ASP A 51 5.90 7.53 -16.46
C ASP A 51 6.52 7.91 -17.82
N LEU A 52 7.83 8.19 -17.85
CA LEU A 52 8.57 8.42 -19.10
C LEU A 52 8.59 7.17 -19.99
N LEU A 53 8.76 5.98 -19.42
CA LEU A 53 8.75 4.71 -20.16
C LEU A 53 7.36 4.39 -20.73
N LEU A 54 6.31 4.67 -19.97
CA LEU A 54 4.93 4.56 -20.46
C LEU A 54 4.67 5.57 -21.60
N SER A 55 5.16 6.80 -21.45
CA SER A 55 5.08 7.81 -22.51
C SER A 55 5.87 7.39 -23.76
N LEU A 56 7.01 6.71 -23.59
CA LEU A 56 7.80 6.15 -24.69
C LEU A 56 7.01 5.06 -25.44
N TYR A 57 6.35 4.15 -24.70
CA TYR A 57 5.47 3.15 -25.30
C TYR A 57 4.37 3.82 -26.15
N ASP A 58 3.66 4.80 -25.59
CA ASP A 58 2.60 5.52 -26.31
C ASP A 58 3.15 6.25 -27.55
N ALA A 59 4.33 6.86 -27.46
CA ALA A 59 5.00 7.54 -28.57
C ALA A 59 5.41 6.57 -29.70
N VAL A 60 5.88 5.38 -29.35
CA VAL A 60 6.20 4.31 -30.32
C VAL A 60 4.95 3.84 -31.04
N GLN A 61 3.85 3.59 -30.32
CA GLN A 61 2.57 3.18 -30.92
C GLN A 61 2.00 4.26 -31.85
N ASN A 62 2.16 5.53 -31.47
CA ASN A 62 1.70 6.69 -32.26
C ASN A 62 2.70 7.13 -33.34
N LYS A 63 3.88 6.48 -33.44
CA LYS A 63 4.97 6.81 -34.38
C LYS A 63 5.40 8.27 -34.36
N SER A 64 5.45 8.88 -33.18
CA SER A 64 5.78 10.31 -33.02
C SER A 64 6.44 10.60 -31.67
N GLY A 65 7.59 11.27 -31.69
CA GLY A 65 8.25 11.81 -30.48
C GLY A 65 8.98 10.79 -29.59
N ALA A 66 9.15 9.55 -30.05
CA ALA A 66 9.74 8.49 -29.24
C ALA A 66 11.23 8.71 -28.94
N GLU A 67 11.99 9.23 -29.90
CA GLU A 67 13.43 9.50 -29.76
C GLU A 67 13.71 10.56 -28.68
N GLU A 68 12.89 11.60 -28.60
CA GLU A 68 13.06 12.66 -27.58
C GLU A 68 12.81 12.12 -26.17
N ILE A 69 11.80 11.26 -26.01
CA ILE A 69 11.48 10.63 -24.72
C ILE A 69 12.57 9.63 -24.33
N LEU A 70 13.05 8.83 -25.28
CA LEU A 70 14.14 7.89 -25.06
C LEU A 70 15.39 8.64 -24.58
N GLU A 71 15.75 9.76 -25.21
CA GLU A 71 16.92 10.54 -24.80
C GLU A 71 16.77 11.13 -23.39
N LYS A 72 15.56 11.54 -22.98
CA LYS A 72 15.29 11.96 -21.59
C LYS A 72 15.53 10.81 -20.59
N ILE A 73 15.11 9.59 -20.93
CA ILE A 73 15.34 8.40 -20.10
C ILE A 73 16.84 8.08 -20.04
N LYS A 74 17.53 8.08 -21.19
CA LYS A 74 18.99 7.86 -21.27
C LYS A 74 19.74 8.84 -20.38
N ASN A 75 19.46 10.13 -20.51
CA ASN A 75 20.12 11.16 -19.70
C ASN A 75 19.89 10.94 -18.21
N ARG A 76 18.70 10.49 -17.79
CA ARG A 76 18.44 10.21 -16.39
C ARG A 76 19.36 9.13 -15.81
N PHE A 77 19.63 8.06 -16.54
CA PHE A 77 20.54 7.01 -16.08
C PHE A 77 22.01 7.39 -16.30
N ARG A 78 22.35 8.14 -17.36
CA ARG A 78 23.70 8.67 -17.58
C ARG A 78 24.12 9.61 -16.44
N ASP A 79 23.22 10.46 -15.96
CA ASP A 79 23.44 11.28 -14.76
C ASP A 79 23.83 10.40 -13.56
N ILE A 80 23.08 9.32 -13.31
CA ILE A 80 23.36 8.40 -12.18
C ILE A 80 24.71 7.68 -12.37
N ILE A 81 24.98 7.15 -13.56
CA ILE A 81 26.22 6.46 -13.91
C ILE A 81 27.42 7.39 -13.74
N SER A 82 27.33 8.62 -14.26
CA SER A 82 28.38 9.62 -14.16
C SER A 82 28.60 10.11 -12.73
N ASP A 83 27.52 10.37 -11.98
CA ASP A 83 27.61 10.84 -10.58
C ASP A 83 28.32 9.82 -9.69
N LEU A 84 28.12 8.53 -9.97
CA LEU A 84 28.64 7.42 -9.17
C LEU A 84 29.94 6.81 -9.73
N ASP A 85 30.42 7.29 -10.87
CA ASP A 85 31.59 6.74 -11.60
C ASP A 85 31.45 5.23 -11.86
N LEU A 86 30.26 4.81 -12.33
CA LEU A 86 29.96 3.41 -12.61
C LEU A 86 30.67 2.91 -13.88
N SER A 87 31.04 1.62 -13.87
CA SER A 87 31.74 1.00 -15.00
C SER A 87 30.79 0.52 -16.10
N ILE A 88 29.51 0.35 -15.76
CA ILE A 88 28.47 -0.17 -16.64
C ILE A 88 28.03 0.85 -17.71
N SER A 89 27.74 0.34 -18.90
CA SER A 89 27.03 1.08 -19.96
C SER A 89 25.67 0.45 -20.22
N LEU A 90 24.63 1.28 -20.25
CA LEU A 90 23.25 0.86 -20.53
C LEU A 90 22.83 1.12 -21.99
N GLU A 91 23.74 1.54 -22.88
CA GLU A 91 23.38 1.87 -24.27
C GLU A 91 22.80 0.67 -25.04
N ALA A 92 23.35 -0.52 -24.82
CA ALA A 92 22.80 -1.75 -25.40
C ALA A 92 21.39 -2.05 -24.86
N ASP A 93 21.16 -1.88 -23.55
CA ASP A 93 19.84 -2.08 -22.95
C ASP A 93 18.83 -1.07 -23.50
N PHE A 94 19.19 0.21 -23.66
CA PHE A 94 18.29 1.20 -24.24
C PHE A 94 17.93 0.88 -25.70
N GLN A 95 18.90 0.42 -26.48
CA GLN A 95 18.67 0.01 -27.86
C GLN A 95 17.72 -1.19 -27.92
N GLU A 96 17.97 -2.22 -27.10
CA GLU A 96 17.12 -3.41 -27.03
C GLU A 96 15.69 -3.05 -26.59
N ILE A 97 15.54 -2.19 -25.59
CA ILE A 97 14.22 -1.71 -25.13
C ILE A 97 13.50 -1.03 -26.29
N TYR A 98 14.15 -0.12 -27.00
CA TYR A 98 13.53 0.60 -28.10
C TYR A 98 13.11 -0.33 -29.25
N GLU A 99 13.99 -1.25 -29.65
CA GLU A 99 13.70 -2.24 -30.69
C GLU A 99 12.55 -3.17 -30.33
N LYS A 100 12.51 -3.65 -29.08
CA LYS A 100 11.42 -4.47 -28.57
C LYS A 100 10.08 -3.75 -28.56
N LEU A 101 10.07 -2.47 -28.14
CA LEU A 101 8.85 -1.66 -28.19
C LEU A 101 8.38 -1.43 -29.64
N LEU A 102 9.30 -1.20 -30.59
CA LEU A 102 8.98 -1.11 -32.02
C LEU A 102 8.44 -2.44 -32.59
N ALA A 103 8.90 -3.56 -32.06
CA ALA A 103 8.42 -4.90 -32.42
C ALA A 103 7.05 -5.25 -31.80
N GLY A 104 6.45 -4.36 -31.01
CA GLY A 104 5.12 -4.53 -30.43
C GLY A 104 5.10 -5.16 -29.04
N GLU A 105 6.19 -5.06 -28.28
CA GLU A 105 6.20 -5.47 -26.86
C GLU A 105 5.17 -4.71 -26.03
N SER A 106 4.80 -5.32 -24.90
CA SER A 106 3.71 -4.84 -24.05
C SER A 106 4.02 -3.53 -23.30
N ARG A 107 2.95 -2.85 -22.87
CA ARG A 107 3.02 -1.72 -21.94
C ARG A 107 3.66 -2.10 -20.61
N ASP A 108 3.42 -3.34 -20.14
CA ASP A 108 4.02 -3.91 -18.93
C ASP A 108 5.53 -4.08 -19.08
N TYR A 109 5.99 -4.55 -20.25
CA TYR A 109 7.41 -4.56 -20.57
C TYR A 109 7.99 -3.15 -20.44
N ALA A 110 7.40 -2.13 -21.08
CA ALA A 110 7.88 -0.76 -20.98
C ALA A 110 7.98 -0.27 -19.52
N ALA A 111 6.93 -0.44 -18.73
CA ALA A 111 6.88 0.02 -17.35
C ALA A 111 7.95 -0.65 -16.46
N SER A 112 8.21 -1.95 -16.67
CA SER A 112 9.18 -2.74 -15.91
C SER A 112 10.64 -2.30 -16.09
N ARG A 113 10.97 -1.63 -17.19
CA ARG A 113 12.37 -1.33 -17.54
C ARG A 113 13.01 -0.32 -16.60
N GLY A 114 12.21 0.50 -15.90
CA GLY A 114 12.73 1.44 -14.91
C GLY A 114 13.42 0.71 -13.77
N GLU A 115 12.77 -0.30 -13.20
CA GLU A 115 13.30 -1.16 -12.15
C GLU A 115 14.48 -1.99 -12.65
N TYR A 116 14.35 -2.61 -13.83
CA TYR A 116 15.40 -3.42 -14.45
C TYR A 116 16.71 -2.65 -14.61
N LEU A 117 16.67 -1.48 -15.25
CA LEU A 117 17.87 -0.66 -15.50
C LEU A 117 18.48 -0.16 -14.18
N ASN A 118 17.63 0.21 -13.22
CA ASN A 118 18.08 0.71 -11.93
C ASN A 118 18.75 -0.39 -11.08
N ALA A 119 18.23 -1.61 -11.14
CA ALA A 119 18.83 -2.77 -10.51
C ALA A 119 20.21 -3.10 -11.11
N LYS A 120 20.41 -2.98 -12.43
CA LYS A 120 21.73 -3.14 -13.04
C LYS A 120 22.73 -2.08 -12.56
N CYS A 121 22.32 -0.81 -12.48
CA CYS A 121 23.17 0.25 -11.91
C CYS A 121 23.51 -0.02 -10.44
N MET A 122 22.53 -0.43 -9.63
CA MET A 122 22.74 -0.70 -8.21
C MET A 122 23.62 -1.95 -8.00
N ALA A 123 23.46 -2.98 -8.83
CA ALA A 123 24.30 -4.17 -8.83
C ALA A 123 25.77 -3.83 -9.07
N ASP A 124 26.07 -3.06 -10.12
CA ASP A 124 27.43 -2.56 -10.40
C ASP A 124 27.97 -1.72 -9.23
N PHE A 125 27.14 -0.82 -8.69
CA PHE A 125 27.57 0.07 -7.62
C PHE A 125 27.85 -0.64 -6.29
N LEU A 126 27.06 -1.66 -5.93
CA LEU A 126 27.26 -2.47 -4.74
C LEU A 126 28.33 -3.57 -4.95
N GLY A 127 28.60 -3.95 -6.20
CA GLY A 127 29.42 -5.12 -6.52
C GLY A 127 28.70 -6.44 -6.27
N PHE A 128 27.36 -6.44 -6.36
CA PHE A 128 26.51 -7.61 -6.14
C PHE A 128 26.00 -8.15 -7.49
N PRO A 129 25.78 -9.47 -7.61
CA PRO A 129 25.12 -10.06 -8.78
C PRO A 129 23.76 -9.43 -9.07
N PHE A 130 23.51 -9.07 -10.33
CA PHE A 130 22.17 -8.73 -10.81
C PHE A 130 21.39 -10.01 -11.12
N VAL A 131 20.15 -10.09 -10.65
CA VAL A 131 19.23 -11.20 -10.95
C VAL A 131 17.91 -10.62 -11.43
N ASP A 132 17.49 -10.96 -12.65
CA ASP A 132 16.25 -10.44 -13.22
C ASP A 132 15.03 -11.06 -12.52
N ALA A 133 14.03 -10.24 -12.18
CA ALA A 133 12.79 -10.71 -11.57
C ALA A 133 11.99 -11.64 -12.49
N LYS A 134 12.19 -11.58 -13.82
CA LYS A 134 11.58 -12.52 -14.77
C LYS A 134 11.96 -13.98 -14.52
N ASP A 135 13.13 -14.23 -13.95
CA ASP A 135 13.61 -15.58 -13.69
C ASP A 135 13.10 -16.14 -12.36
N MET A 136 12.44 -15.31 -11.55
CA MET A 136 12.06 -15.61 -10.18
C MET A 136 10.55 -15.47 -9.91
N ILE A 137 9.91 -14.44 -10.45
CA ILE A 137 8.52 -14.09 -10.15
C ILE A 137 7.61 -14.50 -11.31
N PHE A 138 6.60 -15.30 -10.98
CA PHE A 138 5.67 -15.85 -11.96
C PHE A 138 4.24 -15.39 -11.70
N PHE A 139 3.49 -15.21 -12.80
CA PHE A 139 2.09 -14.81 -12.81
C PHE A 139 1.22 -15.87 -13.48
N LEU A 140 -0.01 -16.01 -12.97
CA LEU A 140 -1.09 -16.81 -13.53
C LEU A 140 -1.79 -16.06 -14.68
N GLU A 141 -2.65 -16.77 -15.43
CA GLU A 141 -3.38 -16.20 -16.58
C GLU A 141 -4.34 -15.06 -16.18
N ASP A 142 -4.83 -15.06 -14.94
CA ASP A 142 -5.70 -14.00 -14.40
C ASP A 142 -4.92 -12.76 -13.91
N GLY A 143 -3.59 -12.75 -14.07
CA GLY A 143 -2.70 -11.66 -13.64
C GLY A 143 -2.36 -11.68 -12.15
N SER A 144 -2.82 -12.68 -11.39
CA SER A 144 -2.38 -12.89 -10.01
C SER A 144 -0.99 -13.53 -9.93
N CYS A 145 -0.28 -13.33 -8.83
CA CYS A 145 1.04 -13.94 -8.64
C CYS A 145 0.91 -15.43 -8.31
N ASP A 146 1.66 -16.25 -9.04
CA ASP A 146 1.85 -17.67 -8.74
C ASP A 146 2.84 -17.80 -7.58
N PHE A 147 2.34 -17.78 -6.35
CA PHE A 147 3.16 -17.79 -5.14
C PHE A 147 4.01 -19.05 -5.03
N GLU A 148 3.46 -20.23 -5.35
CA GLU A 148 4.17 -21.51 -5.20
C GLU A 148 5.33 -21.61 -6.19
N LYS A 149 5.09 -21.28 -7.47
CA LYS A 149 6.14 -21.28 -8.48
C LYS A 149 7.18 -20.19 -8.20
N THR A 150 6.73 -19.00 -7.78
CA THR A 150 7.64 -17.90 -7.44
C THR A 150 8.57 -18.26 -6.28
N GLU A 151 8.04 -18.87 -5.22
CA GLU A 151 8.84 -19.32 -4.08
C GLU A 151 9.87 -20.38 -4.49
N MET A 152 9.44 -21.40 -5.25
CA MET A 152 10.32 -22.46 -5.73
C MET A 152 11.46 -21.91 -6.60
N MET A 153 11.12 -21.07 -7.59
CA MET A 153 12.09 -20.55 -8.54
C MET A 153 13.02 -19.52 -7.92
N SER A 154 12.50 -18.62 -7.07
CA SER A 154 13.33 -17.66 -6.33
C SER A 154 14.34 -18.38 -5.44
N ARG A 155 13.94 -19.46 -4.77
CA ARG A 155 14.87 -20.26 -3.96
C ARG A 155 15.94 -20.91 -4.81
N GLU A 156 15.59 -21.50 -5.95
CA GLU A 156 16.57 -22.17 -6.81
C GLU A 156 17.57 -21.17 -7.41
N VAL A 157 17.09 -20.03 -7.92
CA VAL A 157 17.94 -18.98 -8.52
C VAL A 157 18.88 -18.35 -7.49
N LEU A 158 18.43 -18.15 -6.25
CA LEU A 158 19.22 -17.49 -5.20
C LEU A 158 20.08 -18.45 -4.37
N LYS A 159 19.92 -19.76 -4.53
CA LYS A 159 20.55 -20.81 -3.69
C LYS A 159 22.07 -20.69 -3.57
N ASP A 160 22.75 -20.37 -4.67
CA ASP A 160 24.21 -20.30 -4.75
C ASP A 160 24.74 -18.84 -4.72
N LEU A 161 23.86 -17.88 -4.38
CA LEU A 161 24.21 -16.46 -4.31
C LEU A 161 24.15 -15.97 -2.86
N ASP A 162 25.31 -15.57 -2.34
CA ASP A 162 25.41 -14.92 -1.03
C ASP A 162 24.73 -13.54 -1.02
N TYR A 163 24.83 -12.80 -2.14
CA TYR A 163 24.27 -11.47 -2.30
C TYR A 163 23.62 -11.33 -3.67
N ALA A 164 22.57 -10.52 -3.79
CA ALA A 164 21.97 -10.19 -5.09
C ALA A 164 21.24 -8.84 -5.08
N VAL A 165 21.18 -8.20 -6.25
CA VAL A 165 20.29 -7.06 -6.53
C VAL A 165 19.21 -7.50 -7.49
N ILE A 166 17.96 -7.25 -7.11
CA ILE A 166 16.75 -7.75 -7.76
C ILE A 166 15.88 -6.54 -8.13
N PRO A 167 15.43 -6.40 -9.39
CA PRO A 167 14.46 -5.38 -9.74
C PRO A 167 13.08 -5.73 -9.13
N GLY A 168 12.38 -4.73 -8.60
CA GLY A 168 11.01 -4.94 -8.13
C GLY A 168 9.98 -4.91 -9.25
N PHE A 169 8.70 -4.91 -8.87
CA PHE A 169 7.54 -4.48 -9.69
C PHE A 169 7.06 -5.42 -10.81
N TYR A 170 7.86 -6.37 -11.30
CA TYR A 170 7.45 -7.24 -12.41
C TYR A 170 7.95 -8.69 -12.26
N GLY A 171 7.47 -9.54 -13.17
CA GLY A 171 7.90 -10.92 -13.37
C GLY A 171 7.50 -11.43 -14.76
N ALA A 172 7.28 -12.73 -14.89
CA ALA A 172 6.88 -13.37 -16.15
C ALA A 172 5.60 -14.20 -16.02
N ASN A 173 4.80 -14.29 -17.09
CA ASN A 173 3.73 -15.28 -17.18
C ASN A 173 4.25 -16.64 -17.69
N GLY A 174 3.35 -17.63 -17.85
CA GLY A 174 3.69 -18.96 -18.38
C GLY A 174 4.31 -18.98 -19.79
N GLU A 175 4.13 -17.91 -20.57
CA GLU A 175 4.68 -17.75 -21.93
C GLU A 175 6.01 -16.95 -21.95
N GLY A 176 6.47 -16.45 -20.80
CA GLY A 176 7.67 -15.62 -20.68
C GLY A 176 7.46 -14.12 -20.94
N ALA A 177 6.22 -13.69 -21.19
CA ALA A 177 5.88 -12.29 -21.34
C ALA A 177 5.98 -11.56 -20.00
N THR A 178 6.42 -10.29 -20.03
CA THR A 178 6.53 -9.47 -18.82
C THR A 178 5.16 -9.12 -18.28
N ILE A 179 4.92 -9.36 -17.00
CA ILE A 179 3.72 -8.91 -16.29
C ILE A 179 4.16 -8.02 -15.12
N THR A 180 3.46 -6.90 -14.94
CA THR A 180 3.69 -5.98 -13.81
C THR A 180 2.64 -6.16 -12.73
N PHE A 181 3.03 -5.94 -11.47
CA PHE A 181 2.06 -5.85 -10.38
C PHE A 181 1.19 -4.60 -10.53
N SER A 182 -0.09 -4.71 -10.18
CA SER A 182 -1.04 -3.60 -10.29
C SER A 182 -0.68 -2.41 -9.40
N ARG A 183 -0.22 -2.66 -8.15
CA ARG A 183 0.17 -1.64 -7.17
C ARG A 183 1.22 -2.16 -6.19
N GLY A 184 2.06 -1.26 -5.67
CA GLY A 184 3.06 -1.59 -4.64
C GLY A 184 4.10 -2.64 -5.05
N GLY A 185 4.29 -2.87 -6.35
CA GLY A 185 4.94 -4.08 -6.83
C GLY A 185 6.36 -4.34 -6.32
N SER A 186 7.17 -3.30 -6.10
CA SER A 186 8.50 -3.51 -5.50
C SER A 186 8.42 -3.97 -4.03
N ASP A 187 7.41 -3.51 -3.28
CA ASP A 187 7.19 -3.96 -1.90
C ASP A 187 6.77 -5.44 -1.89
N VAL A 188 5.92 -5.83 -2.86
CA VAL A 188 5.49 -7.22 -3.07
C VAL A 188 6.68 -8.10 -3.44
N THR A 189 7.53 -7.66 -4.37
CA THR A 189 8.78 -8.37 -4.72
C THR A 189 9.64 -8.61 -3.48
N GLY A 190 9.91 -7.59 -2.65
CA GLY A 190 10.69 -7.76 -1.41
C GLY A 190 10.08 -8.81 -0.46
N SER A 191 8.76 -8.83 -0.35
CA SER A 191 8.02 -9.79 0.47
C SER A 191 8.08 -11.22 -0.08
N LEU A 192 7.93 -11.38 -1.40
CA LEU A 192 8.03 -12.66 -2.09
C LEU A 192 9.42 -13.28 -1.92
N ILE A 193 10.47 -12.49 -2.14
CA ILE A 193 11.84 -12.94 -1.95
C ILE A 193 12.09 -13.30 -0.48
N ALA A 194 11.65 -12.47 0.47
CA ALA A 194 11.77 -12.76 1.91
C ALA A 194 11.12 -14.10 2.29
N ALA A 195 9.90 -14.35 1.80
CA ALA A 195 9.22 -15.62 2.02
C ALA A 195 9.98 -16.79 1.39
N ALA A 196 10.44 -16.64 0.14
CA ALA A 196 11.07 -17.71 -0.61
C ALA A 196 12.39 -18.22 0.00
N VAL A 197 13.16 -17.33 0.60
CA VAL A 197 14.44 -17.64 1.25
C VAL A 197 14.32 -17.83 2.76
N HIS A 198 13.09 -17.76 3.32
CA HIS A 198 12.82 -17.75 4.75
C HIS A 198 13.68 -16.74 5.52
N ALA A 199 13.67 -15.49 5.08
CA ALA A 199 14.43 -14.43 5.71
C ALA A 199 14.03 -14.23 7.19
N ASP A 200 14.99 -13.84 8.02
CA ASP A 200 14.75 -13.49 9.42
C ASP A 200 14.06 -12.11 9.56
N LEU A 201 14.28 -11.21 8.60
CA LEU A 201 13.73 -9.85 8.60
C LEU A 201 13.60 -9.28 7.19
N TYR A 202 12.46 -8.66 6.91
CA TYR A 202 12.27 -7.83 5.72
C TYR A 202 12.36 -6.34 6.08
N GLU A 203 13.42 -5.65 5.69
CA GLU A 203 13.52 -4.20 5.79
C GLU A 203 12.90 -3.53 4.56
N ASN A 204 11.93 -2.65 4.77
CA ASN A 204 11.38 -1.78 3.74
C ASN A 204 11.84 -0.33 3.98
N TRP A 205 12.77 0.11 3.15
CA TRP A 205 13.41 1.42 3.19
C TRP A 205 12.64 2.42 2.32
N THR A 206 12.13 3.44 3.00
CA THR A 206 11.28 4.50 2.45
C THR A 206 11.88 5.89 2.76
N ASP A 207 11.13 6.96 2.53
CA ASP A 207 11.47 8.32 2.94
C ASP A 207 10.85 8.75 4.28
N VAL A 208 10.15 7.85 4.98
CA VAL A 208 9.55 8.08 6.29
C VAL A 208 10.11 7.14 7.36
N SER A 209 10.23 7.66 8.58
CA SER A 209 10.77 6.92 9.74
C SER A 209 9.71 6.06 10.43
N GLY A 210 9.06 5.20 9.65
CA GLY A 210 7.98 4.31 10.12
C GLY A 210 6.57 4.88 9.97
N PHE A 211 5.61 4.16 10.54
CA PHE A 211 4.21 4.59 10.63
C PHE A 211 4.03 5.57 11.78
N LEU A 212 3.17 6.56 11.55
CA LEU A 212 2.78 7.54 12.54
C LEU A 212 1.44 7.15 13.15
N VAL A 213 1.24 7.48 14.43
CA VAL A 213 -0.01 7.19 15.16
C VAL A 213 -1.21 7.90 14.53
N ALA A 214 -1.00 9.04 13.87
CA ALA A 214 -2.02 9.75 13.10
C ALA A 214 -1.39 10.44 11.88
N ASP A 215 -2.22 10.87 10.93
CA ASP A 215 -1.77 11.58 9.72
C ASP A 215 -1.05 12.91 10.09
N PRO A 216 0.22 13.11 9.67
CA PRO A 216 1.00 14.32 9.97
C PRO A 216 0.44 15.61 9.34
N ARG A 217 -0.44 15.49 8.34
CA ARG A 217 -1.15 16.63 7.73
C ARG A 217 -2.28 17.12 8.64
N ILE A 218 -2.76 16.26 9.55
CA ILE A 218 -3.87 16.56 10.47
C ILE A 218 -3.30 16.87 11.86
N VAL A 219 -2.45 16.00 12.39
CA VAL A 219 -1.80 16.15 13.69
C VAL A 219 -0.36 16.59 13.48
N LYS A 220 0.09 17.67 14.13
CA LYS A 220 1.48 18.13 14.00
C LYS A 220 2.40 17.22 14.82
N ASN A 221 3.49 16.76 14.21
CA ASN A 221 4.52 15.90 14.82
C ASN A 221 3.90 14.70 15.58
N PRO A 222 3.10 13.86 14.90
CA PRO A 222 2.51 12.70 15.54
C PRO A 222 3.60 11.71 15.97
N GLU A 223 3.36 10.98 17.06
CA GLU A 223 4.27 9.96 17.56
C GLU A 223 4.45 8.82 16.54
N VAL A 224 5.64 8.23 16.52
CA VAL A 224 5.96 7.06 15.70
C VAL A 224 5.46 5.79 16.39
N ILE A 225 4.94 4.85 15.61
CA ILE A 225 4.54 3.53 16.09
C ILE A 225 5.77 2.63 16.13
N ASP A 226 6.21 2.22 17.32
CA ASP A 226 7.38 1.34 17.45
C ASP A 226 7.10 -0.10 16.95
N TYR A 227 5.94 -0.65 17.36
CA TYR A 227 5.54 -2.03 17.10
C TYR A 227 4.06 -2.15 16.76
N ILE A 228 3.77 -2.69 15.58
CA ILE A 228 2.41 -2.94 15.10
C ILE A 228 2.26 -4.40 14.70
N THR A 229 1.10 -5.01 15.00
CA THR A 229 0.81 -6.35 14.49
C THR A 229 0.24 -6.30 13.07
N TYR A 230 0.37 -7.36 12.28
CA TYR A 230 -0.29 -7.43 10.96
C TYR A 230 -1.79 -7.17 11.02
N ARG A 231 -2.44 -7.59 12.11
CA ARG A 231 -3.87 -7.35 12.33
C ARG A 231 -4.15 -5.86 12.49
N GLU A 232 -3.42 -5.17 13.37
CA GLU A 232 -3.58 -3.73 13.59
C GLU A 232 -3.24 -2.93 12.32
N LEU A 233 -2.19 -3.33 11.60
CA LEU A 233 -1.79 -2.69 10.35
C LEU A 233 -2.89 -2.82 9.29
N ARG A 234 -3.51 -4.00 9.15
CA ARG A 234 -4.62 -4.20 8.20
C ARG A 234 -5.77 -3.23 8.45
N GLU A 235 -6.17 -3.07 9.71
CA GLU A 235 -7.27 -2.16 10.09
C GLU A 235 -6.93 -0.69 9.77
N LEU A 236 -5.69 -0.26 10.03
CA LEU A 236 -5.25 1.11 9.74
C LEU A 236 -5.09 1.35 8.23
N SER A 237 -4.48 0.43 7.50
CA SER A 237 -4.26 0.55 6.05
C SER A 237 -5.56 0.55 5.28
N TYR A 238 -6.54 -0.27 5.70
CA TYR A 238 -7.90 -0.23 5.17
C TYR A 238 -8.51 1.17 5.24
N MET A 239 -8.25 1.87 6.35
CA MET A 239 -8.74 3.23 6.64
C MET A 239 -7.81 4.34 6.12
N GLY A 240 -6.88 4.01 5.23
CA GLY A 240 -6.06 5.00 4.51
C GLY A 240 -4.70 5.29 5.12
N ALA A 241 -4.23 4.54 6.12
CA ALA A 241 -2.84 4.61 6.56
C ALA A 241 -1.91 3.90 5.55
N GLY A 242 -1.50 4.62 4.51
CA GLY A 242 -0.69 4.09 3.41
C GLY A 242 0.80 4.39 3.55
N VAL A 243 1.59 3.38 3.93
CA VAL A 243 3.06 3.33 3.73
C VAL A 243 3.49 2.04 3.05
N LEU A 244 2.76 0.93 3.29
CA LEU A 244 3.01 -0.38 2.71
C LEU A 244 1.73 -0.90 2.03
N HIS A 245 1.86 -1.51 0.85
CA HIS A 245 0.73 -2.11 0.15
C HIS A 245 0.28 -3.42 0.82
N GLU A 246 -1.02 -3.71 0.78
CA GLU A 246 -1.60 -4.87 1.47
C GLU A 246 -1.09 -6.20 0.90
N ASP A 247 -0.96 -6.30 -0.42
CA ASP A 247 -0.42 -7.49 -1.09
C ASP A 247 1.04 -7.76 -0.71
N ALA A 248 1.80 -6.72 -0.32
CA ALA A 248 3.18 -6.88 0.13
C ALA A 248 3.28 -7.48 1.53
N ILE A 249 2.18 -7.53 2.29
CA ILE A 249 2.16 -8.11 3.63
C ILE A 249 1.92 -9.63 3.56
N PHE A 250 1.17 -10.10 2.58
CA PHE A 250 0.66 -11.47 2.55
C PHE A 250 1.76 -12.56 2.58
N PRO A 251 2.81 -12.51 1.72
CA PRO A 251 3.85 -13.54 1.71
C PRO A 251 4.57 -13.68 3.05
N VAL A 252 5.10 -12.58 3.57
CA VAL A 252 5.80 -12.56 4.86
C VAL A 252 4.90 -12.85 6.06
N ARG A 253 3.61 -12.48 6.00
CA ARG A 253 2.64 -12.82 7.06
C ARG A 253 2.41 -14.33 7.14
N LYS A 254 2.35 -15.03 6.01
CA LYS A 254 2.17 -16.50 5.96
C LYS A 254 3.33 -17.22 6.66
N GLU A 255 4.55 -16.75 6.44
CA GLU A 255 5.77 -17.29 7.05
C GLU A 255 6.07 -16.72 8.46
N GLY A 256 5.36 -15.68 8.88
CA GLY A 256 5.59 -15.01 10.16
C GLY A 256 6.86 -14.14 10.19
N ILE A 257 7.40 -13.78 9.02
CA ILE A 257 8.64 -13.00 8.86
C ILE A 257 8.36 -11.53 9.19
N PRO A 258 8.99 -10.93 10.21
CA PRO A 258 8.76 -9.53 10.56
C PRO A 258 9.19 -8.56 9.45
N ILE A 259 8.52 -7.40 9.39
CA ILE A 259 8.89 -6.30 8.49
C ILE A 259 9.36 -5.11 9.33
N GLN A 260 10.45 -4.47 8.96
CA GLN A 260 10.87 -3.20 9.55
C GLN A 260 10.80 -2.07 8.53
N ILE A 261 9.94 -1.08 8.79
CA ILE A 261 9.87 0.13 7.98
C ILE A 261 10.97 1.09 8.45
N LYS A 262 11.84 1.50 7.55
CA LYS A 262 13.00 2.37 7.82
C LYS A 262 13.05 3.56 6.88
N ASN A 263 13.83 4.57 7.25
CA ASN A 263 14.04 5.79 6.46
C ASN A 263 15.46 5.83 5.89
N THR A 264 15.59 5.87 4.56
CA THR A 264 16.89 5.98 3.89
C THR A 264 17.63 7.28 4.23
N ASN A 265 16.90 8.35 4.56
CA ASN A 265 17.49 9.64 4.92
C ASN A 265 17.73 9.80 6.43
N ALA A 266 17.26 8.84 7.25
CA ALA A 266 17.53 8.78 8.69
C ALA A 266 17.73 7.32 9.15
N PRO A 267 18.82 6.64 8.73
CA PRO A 267 19.00 5.20 8.95
C PRO A 267 19.05 4.74 10.41
N GLN A 268 19.44 5.66 11.30
CA GLN A 268 19.49 5.50 12.75
C GLN A 268 18.10 5.45 13.41
N ASP A 269 17.06 5.95 12.74
CA ASP A 269 15.71 5.88 13.28
C ASP A 269 15.26 4.42 13.33
N HIS A 270 14.72 4.00 14.48
CA HIS A 270 14.24 2.63 14.65
C HIS A 270 13.11 2.29 13.66
N GLY A 271 12.28 3.30 13.36
CA GLY A 271 11.09 3.14 12.53
C GLY A 271 10.04 2.23 13.18
N THR A 272 9.28 1.52 12.34
CA THR A 272 8.18 0.66 12.81
C THR A 272 8.47 -0.80 12.51
N MET A 273 8.36 -1.64 13.55
CA MET A 273 8.44 -3.09 13.42
C MET A 273 7.03 -3.69 13.30
N ILE A 274 6.76 -4.36 12.19
CA ILE A 274 5.53 -5.09 11.90
C ILE A 274 5.76 -6.56 12.20
N VAL A 275 4.92 -7.14 13.05
CA VAL A 275 5.07 -8.53 13.55
C VAL A 275 3.76 -9.28 13.55
N ALA A 276 3.82 -10.62 13.60
CA ALA A 276 2.62 -11.44 13.79
C ALA A 276 1.99 -11.21 15.18
N ASN A 277 2.80 -11.32 16.23
CA ASN A 277 2.40 -11.12 17.62
C ASN A 277 3.57 -10.52 18.42
N THR A 278 3.29 -9.88 19.55
CA THR A 278 4.33 -9.32 20.42
C THR A 278 3.89 -9.26 21.88
N LEU A 279 4.83 -9.53 22.79
CA LEU A 279 4.67 -9.29 24.23
C LEU A 279 5.00 -7.84 24.63
N LYS A 280 5.53 -7.04 23.69
CA LYS A 280 5.80 -5.63 23.96
C LYS A 280 4.50 -4.88 24.20
N LYS A 281 4.38 -4.31 25.40
CA LYS A 281 3.26 -3.45 25.77
C LYS A 281 3.27 -2.21 24.87
N PRO A 282 2.13 -1.85 24.26
CA PRO A 282 2.07 -0.64 23.45
C PRO A 282 2.29 0.58 24.36
N ARG A 283 2.97 1.61 23.84
CA ARG A 283 3.22 2.86 24.57
C ARG A 283 1.92 3.59 24.91
N PHE A 284 0.94 3.50 24.02
CA PHE A 284 -0.40 4.05 24.17
C PHE A 284 -1.44 2.92 24.14
N ILE A 285 -2.67 3.18 24.63
CA ILE A 285 -3.76 2.19 24.56
C ILE A 285 -4.15 1.92 23.11
N ILE A 286 -4.15 2.97 22.29
CA ILE A 286 -4.36 2.89 20.85
C ILE A 286 -3.01 2.77 20.16
N THR A 287 -2.96 2.05 19.05
CA THR A 287 -1.79 1.91 18.20
C THR A 287 -1.80 2.98 17.10
N GLY A 288 -2.97 3.31 16.55
CA GLY A 288 -3.10 4.33 15.51
C GLY A 288 -4.53 4.81 15.30
N ILE A 289 -4.64 5.91 14.56
CA ILE A 289 -5.87 6.55 14.12
C ILE A 289 -5.74 6.79 12.62
N ALA A 290 -6.66 6.23 11.85
CA ALA A 290 -6.72 6.41 10.40
C ALA A 290 -8.16 6.75 10.01
N GLY A 291 -8.35 7.40 8.87
CA GLY A 291 -9.69 7.70 8.41
C GLY A 291 -9.74 8.15 6.96
N LYS A 292 -10.93 8.04 6.38
CA LYS A 292 -11.23 8.42 5.00
C LYS A 292 -12.46 9.32 4.98
N LYS A 293 -12.45 10.27 4.05
CA LYS A 293 -13.59 11.17 3.76
C LYS A 293 -14.42 10.63 2.61
N ASN A 294 -15.54 11.30 2.34
CA ASN A 294 -16.37 11.12 1.14
C ASN A 294 -17.10 9.77 1.12
N PHE A 295 -17.70 9.44 2.25
CA PHE A 295 -18.73 8.43 2.35
C PHE A 295 -20.11 9.09 2.33
N CYS A 296 -21.10 8.29 1.97
CA CYS A 296 -22.50 8.58 2.16
C CYS A 296 -23.17 7.39 2.86
N SER A 297 -24.35 7.61 3.42
CA SER A 297 -25.18 6.55 3.96
C SER A 297 -26.54 6.48 3.28
N ILE A 298 -26.98 5.26 2.98
CA ILE A 298 -28.37 4.96 2.60
C ILE A 298 -29.06 4.36 3.81
N ASN A 299 -29.95 5.10 4.46
CA ASN A 299 -30.80 4.58 5.54
C ASN A 299 -32.11 4.08 4.95
N ILE A 300 -32.45 2.82 5.21
CA ILE A 300 -33.65 2.15 4.70
C ILE A 300 -34.48 1.73 5.90
N GLU A 301 -35.72 2.21 5.97
CA GLU A 301 -36.66 1.83 7.01
C GLU A 301 -37.76 0.96 6.42
N LYS A 302 -38.06 -0.15 7.09
CA LYS A 302 -39.15 -1.04 6.74
C LYS A 302 -39.72 -1.72 7.98
N ALA A 303 -41.01 -1.55 8.22
CA ALA A 303 -41.73 -2.24 9.27
C ALA A 303 -41.65 -3.76 9.07
N MET A 304 -41.33 -4.47 10.16
CA MET A 304 -41.14 -5.93 10.17
C MET A 304 -40.04 -6.39 9.22
N MET A 305 -38.98 -5.58 9.04
CA MET A 305 -37.82 -5.90 8.21
C MET A 305 -37.25 -7.28 8.57
N ASN A 306 -37.14 -7.56 9.87
CA ASN A 306 -36.62 -8.82 10.40
C ASN A 306 -37.47 -10.06 10.07
N ALA A 307 -38.77 -9.89 9.76
CA ALA A 307 -39.65 -10.98 9.37
C ALA A 307 -39.59 -11.29 7.87
N GLU A 308 -39.07 -10.37 7.06
CA GLU A 308 -38.89 -10.58 5.63
C GLU A 308 -37.60 -11.38 5.36
N ILE A 309 -37.78 -12.62 4.90
CA ILE A 309 -36.66 -13.51 4.59
C ILE A 309 -35.77 -12.89 3.50
N GLY A 310 -34.51 -12.68 3.86
CA GLY A 310 -33.46 -12.23 2.95
C GLY A 310 -33.51 -10.74 2.62
N PHE A 311 -34.19 -9.89 3.40
CA PHE A 311 -34.24 -8.44 3.19
C PHE A 311 -32.84 -7.83 2.93
N ILE A 312 -31.91 -8.04 3.87
CA ILE A 312 -30.53 -7.52 3.75
C ILE A 312 -29.85 -8.06 2.48
N ARG A 313 -29.98 -9.36 2.20
CA ARG A 313 -29.43 -9.97 0.98
C ARG A 313 -29.98 -9.31 -0.28
N LYS A 314 -31.30 -9.09 -0.36
CA LYS A 314 -31.94 -8.45 -1.52
C LYS A 314 -31.42 -7.04 -1.74
N VAL A 315 -31.28 -6.25 -0.66
CA VAL A 315 -30.70 -4.91 -0.73
C VAL A 315 -29.26 -4.98 -1.24
N LEU A 316 -28.42 -5.83 -0.66
CA LEU A 316 -27.01 -5.97 -1.07
C LEU A 316 -26.87 -6.48 -2.50
N SER A 317 -27.76 -7.35 -2.99
CA SER A 317 -27.78 -7.77 -4.40
C SER A 317 -28.03 -6.60 -5.34
N VAL A 318 -28.88 -5.63 -4.98
CA VAL A 318 -29.06 -4.41 -5.80
C VAL A 318 -27.75 -3.60 -5.88
N ILE A 319 -27.01 -3.52 -4.77
CA ILE A 319 -25.73 -2.80 -4.75
C ILE A 319 -24.69 -3.52 -5.61
N GLU A 320 -24.59 -4.85 -5.48
CA GLU A 320 -23.71 -5.72 -6.27
C GLU A 320 -24.00 -5.62 -7.78
N GLU A 321 -25.27 -5.63 -8.19
CA GLU A 321 -25.70 -5.47 -9.59
C GLU A 321 -25.27 -4.13 -10.21
N ASN A 322 -24.98 -3.12 -9.38
CA ASN A 322 -24.47 -1.83 -9.82
C ASN A 322 -22.94 -1.71 -9.67
N GLY A 323 -22.24 -2.78 -9.27
CA GLY A 323 -20.78 -2.81 -9.14
C GLY A 323 -20.25 -1.95 -8.00
N ILE A 324 -21.06 -1.69 -6.97
CA ILE A 324 -20.70 -0.85 -5.83
C ILE A 324 -20.29 -1.73 -4.65
N SER A 325 -19.28 -1.28 -3.89
CA SER A 325 -18.89 -1.95 -2.63
C SER A 325 -19.53 -1.27 -1.42
N VAL A 326 -19.92 -2.06 -0.41
CA VAL A 326 -20.46 -1.55 0.85
C VAL A 326 -19.41 -1.71 1.95
N GLU A 327 -19.20 -0.64 2.72
CA GLU A 327 -18.21 -0.58 3.80
C GLU A 327 -18.78 -1.08 5.13
N HIS A 328 -19.90 -0.51 5.55
CA HIS A 328 -20.57 -0.84 6.81
C HIS A 328 -22.07 -1.02 6.61
N THR A 329 -22.63 -1.98 7.34
CA THR A 329 -24.07 -2.30 7.30
C THR A 329 -24.73 -2.34 8.68
N PRO A 330 -24.76 -1.22 9.44
CA PRO A 330 -25.51 -1.19 10.69
C PRO A 330 -26.98 -1.55 10.45
N SER A 331 -27.54 -2.42 11.28
CA SER A 331 -28.95 -2.80 11.22
C SER A 331 -29.60 -2.75 12.59
N GLY A 332 -30.87 -2.35 12.58
CA GLY A 332 -31.76 -2.34 13.74
C GLY A 332 -32.89 -3.34 13.59
N ILE A 333 -34.00 -3.07 14.28
CA ILE A 333 -35.21 -3.91 14.22
C ILE A 333 -35.87 -3.77 12.84
N ASP A 334 -36.06 -2.52 12.40
CA ASP A 334 -36.78 -2.13 11.18
C ASP A 334 -35.93 -1.23 10.26
N THR A 335 -34.62 -1.14 10.52
CA THR A 335 -33.72 -0.24 9.79
C THR A 335 -32.46 -0.94 9.31
N LEU A 336 -32.01 -0.57 8.12
CA LEU A 336 -30.72 -0.97 7.54
C LEU A 336 -30.04 0.27 6.99
N THR A 337 -28.81 0.53 7.44
CA THR A 337 -27.98 1.61 6.90
C THR A 337 -26.82 1.01 6.11
N LEU A 338 -26.55 1.53 4.91
CA LEU A 338 -25.39 1.16 4.11
C LEU A 338 -24.43 2.35 4.04
N PHE A 339 -23.17 2.18 4.44
CA PHE A 339 -22.11 3.17 4.20
C PHE A 339 -21.35 2.82 2.94
N ILE A 340 -21.23 3.77 2.02
CA ILE A 340 -20.70 3.58 0.67
C ILE A 340 -19.82 4.78 0.32
N HIS A 341 -18.77 4.56 -0.48
CA HIS A 341 -18.02 5.65 -1.08
C HIS A 341 -18.94 6.50 -1.97
N GLN A 342 -19.02 7.81 -1.67
CA GLN A 342 -20.02 8.69 -2.26
C GLN A 342 -19.92 8.75 -3.80
N GLU A 343 -18.71 8.77 -4.34
CA GLU A 343 -18.45 8.77 -5.79
C GLU A 343 -19.01 7.52 -6.51
N GLU A 344 -18.95 6.35 -5.87
CA GLU A 344 -19.50 5.10 -6.42
C GLU A 344 -21.03 5.16 -6.52
N LEU A 345 -21.68 5.75 -5.50
CA LEU A 345 -23.13 5.90 -5.46
C LEU A 345 -23.63 7.01 -6.38
N GLU A 346 -23.00 8.18 -6.43
CA GLU A 346 -23.43 9.33 -7.24
C GLU A 346 -23.68 8.96 -8.71
N SER A 347 -22.83 8.08 -9.26
CA SER A 347 -22.93 7.60 -10.64
C SER A 347 -24.14 6.69 -10.91
N HIS A 348 -24.71 6.07 -9.87
CA HIS A 348 -25.75 5.04 -9.95
C HIS A 348 -26.97 5.32 -9.06
N GLU A 349 -27.02 6.47 -8.39
CA GLU A 349 -27.91 6.77 -7.27
C GLU A 349 -29.36 6.41 -7.56
N GLN A 350 -29.92 6.95 -8.65
CA GLN A 350 -31.31 6.74 -9.02
C GLN A 350 -31.61 5.28 -9.38
N LYS A 351 -30.65 4.55 -9.97
CA LYS A 351 -30.81 3.12 -10.28
C LYS A 351 -30.82 2.30 -8.99
N VAL A 352 -29.91 2.59 -8.06
CA VAL A 352 -29.83 1.93 -6.76
C VAL A 352 -31.11 2.14 -5.95
N LEU A 353 -31.57 3.40 -5.82
CA LEU A 353 -32.79 3.73 -5.09
C LEU A 353 -34.03 3.03 -5.67
N GLN A 354 -34.19 3.06 -7.00
CA GLN A 354 -35.29 2.35 -7.66
C GLN A 354 -35.18 0.83 -7.51
N GLY A 355 -33.97 0.29 -7.56
CA GLY A 355 -33.69 -1.14 -7.35
C GLY A 355 -34.09 -1.58 -5.95
N ILE A 356 -33.69 -0.83 -4.91
CA ILE A 356 -34.07 -1.07 -3.51
C ILE A 356 -35.60 -0.98 -3.38
N GLN A 357 -36.24 0.06 -3.91
CA GLN A 357 -37.70 0.22 -3.85
C GLN A 357 -38.42 -1.00 -4.43
N ARG A 358 -37.97 -1.52 -5.57
CA ARG A 358 -38.57 -2.69 -6.23
C ARG A 358 -38.29 -3.99 -5.49
N ALA A 359 -37.06 -4.14 -4.97
CA ALA A 359 -36.61 -5.39 -4.36
C ALA A 359 -37.27 -5.62 -3.00
N VAL A 360 -37.45 -4.55 -2.21
CA VAL A 360 -37.88 -4.68 -0.81
C VAL A 360 -39.00 -3.74 -0.40
N ASN A 361 -39.53 -2.86 -1.25
CA ASN A 361 -40.64 -1.95 -0.93
C ASN A 361 -40.55 -1.35 0.50
N PRO A 362 -39.52 -0.53 0.78
CA PRO A 362 -39.33 0.09 2.08
C PRO A 362 -40.37 1.18 2.34
N ASP A 363 -40.53 1.54 3.60
CA ASP A 363 -41.40 2.64 4.04
C ASP A 363 -40.72 4.00 3.84
N LEU A 364 -39.39 4.05 4.03
CA LEU A 364 -38.57 5.24 3.86
C LEU A 364 -37.17 4.87 3.36
N ILE A 365 -36.61 5.72 2.48
CA ILE A 365 -35.20 5.72 2.16
C ILE A 365 -34.68 7.15 2.34
N GLU A 366 -33.64 7.32 3.15
CA GLU A 366 -32.94 8.59 3.35
C GLU A 366 -31.48 8.48 2.94
N LEU A 367 -30.97 9.55 2.34
CA LEU A 367 -29.57 9.69 1.98
C LEU A 367 -28.91 10.75 2.85
N GLU A 368 -27.74 10.45 3.38
CA GLU A 368 -26.86 11.44 4.01
C GLU A 368 -25.49 11.41 3.34
N ALA A 369 -25.05 12.55 2.81
CA ALA A 369 -23.78 12.73 2.13
C ALA A 369 -22.74 13.40 3.05
N ASP A 370 -21.53 13.58 2.54
CA ASP A 370 -20.44 14.30 3.22
C ASP A 370 -20.04 13.68 4.58
N LEU A 371 -19.99 12.35 4.63
CA LEU A 371 -19.57 11.61 5.80
C LEU A 371 -18.10 11.18 5.72
N SER A 372 -17.47 11.06 6.87
CA SER A 372 -16.14 10.50 7.05
C SER A 372 -16.17 9.37 8.04
N LEU A 373 -15.34 8.35 7.80
CA LEU A 373 -15.13 7.24 8.71
C LEU A 373 -13.73 7.34 9.32
N ILE A 374 -13.67 7.21 10.64
CA ILE A 374 -12.43 7.25 11.43
C ILE A 374 -12.32 5.94 12.21
N ALA A 375 -11.24 5.20 11.98
CA ALA A 375 -10.91 4.03 12.77
C ALA A 375 -9.87 4.36 13.84
N VAL A 376 -10.18 3.94 15.05
CA VAL A 376 -9.27 3.92 16.19
C VAL A 376 -8.87 2.48 16.43
N VAL A 377 -7.59 2.17 16.26
CA VAL A 377 -7.08 0.80 16.29
C VAL A 377 -6.05 0.66 17.40
N GLY A 378 -6.12 -0.41 18.19
CA GLY A 378 -5.05 -0.76 19.12
C GLY A 378 -5.28 -2.03 19.92
N ARG A 379 -4.25 -2.87 20.02
CA ARG A 379 -4.28 -4.08 20.85
C ARG A 379 -4.42 -3.81 22.35
N GLY A 380 -4.08 -2.61 22.81
CA GLY A 380 -4.31 -2.18 24.19
C GLY A 380 -5.80 -2.00 24.51
N MET A 381 -6.66 -1.82 23.50
CA MET A 381 -8.09 -1.57 23.68
C MET A 381 -8.81 -2.78 24.28
N LYS A 382 -8.48 -4.00 23.81
CA LYS A 382 -9.05 -5.27 24.27
C LYS A 382 -9.04 -5.45 25.80
N SER A 383 -7.96 -5.01 26.44
CA SER A 383 -7.76 -5.20 27.89
C SER A 383 -8.09 -3.96 28.72
N SER A 384 -8.59 -2.88 28.08
CA SER A 384 -8.79 -1.58 28.71
C SER A 384 -10.27 -1.25 28.81
N ARG A 385 -10.78 -1.10 30.03
CA ARG A 385 -12.16 -0.64 30.25
C ARG A 385 -12.28 0.86 29.96
N GLY A 386 -13.41 1.27 29.40
CA GLY A 386 -13.75 2.69 29.21
C GLY A 386 -13.12 3.35 27.98
N VAL A 387 -12.46 2.62 27.08
CA VAL A 387 -11.86 3.18 25.86
C VAL A 387 -12.92 3.86 24.99
N ALA A 388 -14.02 3.17 24.67
CA ALA A 388 -15.12 3.76 23.90
C ALA A 388 -15.68 5.02 24.58
N GLY A 389 -15.91 4.97 25.90
CA GLY A 389 -16.37 6.13 26.66
C GLY A 389 -15.42 7.32 26.58
N ARG A 390 -14.09 7.09 26.64
CA ARG A 390 -13.08 8.15 26.48
C ARG A 390 -13.09 8.73 25.08
N ILE A 391 -13.23 7.91 24.04
CA ILE A 391 -13.32 8.38 22.65
C ILE A 391 -14.53 9.30 22.49
N PHE A 392 -15.72 8.85 22.88
CA PHE A 392 -16.94 9.64 22.73
C PHE A 392 -16.96 10.88 23.63
N SER A 393 -16.35 10.80 24.81
CA SER A 393 -16.15 11.99 25.65
C SER A 393 -15.26 13.03 24.94
N ALA A 394 -14.15 12.60 24.34
CA ALA A 394 -13.26 13.50 23.60
C ALA A 394 -13.98 14.20 22.44
N LEU A 395 -14.78 13.46 21.68
CA LEU A 395 -15.57 14.02 20.58
C LEU A 395 -16.65 14.98 21.08
N ALA A 396 -17.34 14.63 22.16
CA ALA A 396 -18.37 15.47 22.77
C ALA A 396 -17.80 16.80 23.30
N HIS A 397 -16.59 16.79 23.88
CA HIS A 397 -15.90 18.00 24.34
C HIS A 397 -15.56 18.98 23.19
N GLU A 398 -15.33 18.46 21.99
CA GLU A 398 -15.11 19.26 20.78
C GLU A 398 -16.40 19.56 20.01
N TYR A 399 -17.57 19.26 20.59
CA TYR A 399 -18.90 19.47 19.99
C TYR A 399 -19.11 18.72 18.65
N ILE A 400 -18.42 17.59 18.47
CA ILE A 400 -18.48 16.79 17.24
C ILE A 400 -19.66 15.82 17.31
N ASN A 401 -20.53 15.87 16.30
CA ASN A 401 -21.66 14.96 16.22
C ASN A 401 -21.25 13.60 15.63
N ILE A 402 -21.72 12.52 16.25
CA ILE A 402 -21.43 11.15 15.83
C ILE A 402 -22.59 10.64 14.98
N LYS A 403 -22.28 10.20 13.76
CA LYS A 403 -23.22 9.68 12.77
C LYS A 403 -23.27 8.16 12.73
N MET A 404 -22.17 7.52 13.06
CA MET A 404 -22.08 6.06 13.14
C MET A 404 -21.14 5.67 14.26
N ILE A 405 -21.49 4.59 14.96
CA ILE A 405 -20.57 3.86 15.82
C ILE A 405 -20.63 2.41 15.34
N ASP A 406 -19.49 1.88 14.91
CA ASP A 406 -19.34 0.48 14.62
C ASP A 406 -18.17 -0.08 15.42
N GLN A 407 -18.48 -1.06 16.27
CA GLN A 407 -17.50 -1.87 16.95
C GLN A 407 -17.94 -3.33 16.73
N GLY A 408 -17.35 -3.95 15.72
CA GLY A 408 -17.68 -5.31 15.31
C GLY A 408 -17.11 -6.40 16.24
N SER A 409 -16.76 -7.54 15.64
CA SER A 409 -16.26 -8.76 16.30
C SER A 409 -14.84 -8.66 16.87
N SER A 410 -14.19 -7.50 16.73
CA SER A 410 -12.80 -7.26 17.06
C SER A 410 -12.70 -6.13 18.09
N GLU A 411 -12.39 -6.45 19.34
CA GLU A 411 -12.12 -5.44 20.39
C GLU A 411 -10.81 -4.63 20.15
N TYR A 412 -10.24 -4.72 18.95
CA TYR A 412 -9.04 -4.00 18.50
C TYR A 412 -9.37 -2.73 17.71
N ASN A 413 -10.61 -2.57 17.24
CA ASN A 413 -11.02 -1.44 16.42
C ASN A 413 -12.33 -0.83 16.92
N ILE A 414 -12.49 0.48 16.73
CA ILE A 414 -13.76 1.19 16.81
C ILE A 414 -13.79 2.14 15.62
N ILE A 415 -14.87 2.10 14.84
CA ILE A 415 -15.08 2.94 13.67
C ILE A 415 -16.17 3.94 13.96
N ILE A 416 -15.90 5.20 13.63
CA ILE A 416 -16.73 6.35 13.99
C ILE A 416 -17.04 7.12 12.73
N GLY A 417 -18.33 7.27 12.44
CA GLY A 417 -18.82 8.15 11.40
C GLY A 417 -19.02 9.57 11.93
N VAL A 418 -18.47 10.55 11.24
CA VAL A 418 -18.67 12.00 11.50
C VAL A 418 -18.90 12.71 10.17
N LYS A 419 -19.27 13.99 10.21
CA LYS A 419 -19.30 14.79 8.98
C LYS A 419 -17.88 15.10 8.48
N ASN A 420 -17.75 15.32 7.18
CA ASN A 420 -16.50 15.70 6.50
C ASN A 420 -15.84 16.96 7.09
N GLU A 421 -16.65 17.91 7.57
CA GLU A 421 -16.22 19.14 8.23
C GLU A 421 -15.52 18.87 9.58
N ASP A 422 -15.98 17.85 10.32
CA ASP A 422 -15.48 17.51 11.64
C ASP A 422 -14.28 16.54 11.61
N PHE A 423 -14.00 15.91 10.46
CA PHE A 423 -13.00 14.85 10.32
C PHE A 423 -11.65 15.17 10.96
N ASN A 424 -11.08 16.33 10.64
CA ASN A 424 -9.77 16.73 11.16
C ASN A 424 -9.82 17.03 12.66
N ALA A 425 -10.92 17.61 13.14
CA ALA A 425 -11.10 17.92 14.57
C ALA A 425 -11.27 16.61 15.37
N ALA A 426 -12.02 15.65 14.84
CA ALA A 426 -12.25 14.35 15.46
C ALA A 426 -10.94 13.56 15.63
N ILE A 427 -10.12 13.46 14.59
CA ILE A 427 -8.81 12.80 14.67
C ILE A 427 -7.92 13.46 15.73
N LYS A 428 -7.86 14.80 15.75
CA LYS A 428 -7.09 15.55 16.76
C LYS A 428 -7.60 15.30 18.18
N ALA A 429 -8.91 15.31 18.38
CA ALA A 429 -9.54 15.09 19.69
C ALA A 429 -9.16 13.71 20.24
N ILE A 430 -9.28 12.68 19.40
CA ILE A 430 -8.92 11.29 19.75
C ILE A 430 -7.41 11.19 20.02
N TYR A 431 -6.58 11.77 19.16
CA TYR A 431 -5.13 11.77 19.36
C TYR A 431 -4.74 12.41 20.70
N ASN A 432 -5.27 13.59 21.00
CA ASN A 432 -4.98 14.32 22.23
C ASN A 432 -5.37 13.50 23.47
N MET A 433 -6.53 12.84 23.45
CA MET A 433 -7.05 12.03 24.54
C MET A 433 -6.19 10.79 24.86
N PHE A 434 -5.57 10.18 23.85
CA PHE A 434 -4.86 8.90 24.02
C PHE A 434 -3.34 8.97 23.95
N VAL A 435 -2.80 10.05 23.36
CA VAL A 435 -1.35 10.18 23.09
C VAL A 435 -0.73 11.33 23.88
N LEU A 436 -1.40 12.49 23.95
CA LEU A 436 -0.86 13.66 24.66
C LEU A 436 -1.27 13.76 26.13
N SER A 437 -2.40 13.17 26.50
CA SER A 437 -2.94 13.21 27.87
C SER A 437 -2.40 12.09 28.77
N VAL A 438 -1.27 11.48 28.41
CA VAL A 438 -0.65 10.33 29.09
C VAL A 438 0.44 10.76 30.06
#